data_AF-A0A8K1D5Y0-F1
#
_entry.id   AF-A0A8K1D5Y0-F1
#
_cell.length_a   1.000
_cell.length_b   1.000
_cell.length_c   1.000
_cell.angle_alpha   90.00
_cell.angle_beta   90.00
_cell.angle_gamma   90.00
#
_symmetry.space_group_name_H-M   'P 1'
#
loop_
_entity.id
_entity.type
_entity.pdbx_description
1 polymer ?
#
loop_
_entity_poly.entity_id
_entity_poly.type
_entity_poly.pdbx_seq_one_letter_code
_entity_poly.pdbx_strand_id
1 'polypeptide(L)' 'CSPWKDNACCTANTSSEAHKDQSYLYNFNWNHCGVMPPQCKRHFIQDTCLYECSPNLGPWIEQ' A
#
# COMPACT_ATOMS: atom_id res chain seq x y z
N CYS A 1 -2.11 -7.26 -1.20
CA CYS A 1 -1.87 -7.27 0.25
C CYS A 1 -2.16 -8.61 0.95
N SER A 2 -2.23 -9.73 0.23
CA SER A 2 -2.63 -11.04 0.79
C SER A 2 -1.77 -11.60 1.93
N PRO A 3 -0.46 -11.32 2.05
CA PRO A 3 0.35 -11.85 3.15
C PRO A 3 -0.15 -11.49 4.56
N TRP A 4 -0.91 -10.40 4.71
CA TRP A 4 -1.44 -9.95 6.00
C TRP A 4 -2.88 -10.40 6.27
N LYS A 5 -3.50 -11.16 5.37
CA LYS A 5 -4.92 -11.61 5.44
C LYS A 5 -5.37 -12.08 6.82
N ASP A 6 -4.57 -12.91 7.49
CA ASP A 6 -4.97 -13.60 8.71
C ASP A 6 -4.88 -12.70 9.95
N ASN A 7 -4.13 -11.58 9.88
CA ASN A 7 -4.01 -10.58 10.93
C ASN A 7 -3.58 -9.22 10.33
N ALA A 8 -4.55 -8.48 9.78
CA ALA A 8 -4.30 -7.21 9.10
C ALA A 8 -4.79 -6.01 9.93
N CYS A 9 -4.04 -4.90 9.84
CA CYS A 9 -4.53 -3.59 10.29
C CYS A 9 -5.39 -2.86 9.24
N CYS A 10 -5.34 -3.28 7.97
CA CYS A 10 -6.06 -2.65 6.87
C CYS A 10 -7.43 -3.30 6.60
N THR A 11 -8.33 -2.56 5.95
CA THR A 11 -9.61 -3.08 5.45
C THR A 11 -9.51 -3.62 4.02
N ALA A 12 -10.51 -4.39 3.58
CA ALA A 12 -10.60 -4.83 2.19
C ALA A 12 -10.61 -3.65 1.20
N ASN A 13 -11.26 -2.54 1.55
CA ASN A 13 -11.28 -1.33 0.74
C ASN A 13 -9.87 -0.72 0.61
N THR A 14 -9.18 -0.51 1.75
CA THR A 14 -7.79 -0.04 1.78
C THR A 14 -6.88 -0.91 0.91
N SER A 15 -7.03 -2.24 1.01
CA SER A 15 -6.21 -3.16 0.21
C SER A 15 -6.50 -3.07 -1.30
N SER A 16 -7.74 -2.77 -1.70
CA SER A 16 -8.11 -2.59 -3.11
C SER A 16 -7.56 -1.27 -3.66
N GLU A 17 -7.64 -0.21 -2.85
CA GLU A 17 -7.13 1.12 -3.16
C GLU A 17 -5.60 1.14 -3.34
N ALA A 18 -4.87 0.36 -2.56
CA ALA A 18 -3.42 0.20 -2.67
C ALA A 18 -2.93 -0.26 -4.06
N HIS A 19 -3.81 -0.83 -4.91
CA HIS A 19 -3.44 -1.32 -6.25
C HIS A 19 -3.76 -0.33 -7.38
N LYS A 20 -4.40 0.82 -7.08
CA LYS A 20 -4.72 1.85 -8.07
C LYS A 20 -3.50 2.72 -8.40
N ASP A 21 -3.46 3.23 -9.62
CA ASP A 21 -2.45 4.22 -10.03
C ASP A 21 -2.58 5.53 -9.26
N GLN A 22 -3.82 5.93 -8.98
CA GLN A 22 -4.15 7.09 -8.16
C GLN A 22 -5.18 6.66 -7.12
N SER A 23 -4.79 6.73 -5.85
CA SER A 23 -5.59 6.33 -4.70
C SER A 23 -5.82 7.51 -3.77
N TYR A 24 -6.96 7.52 -3.07
CA TYR A 24 -7.23 8.51 -2.03
C TYR A 24 -6.33 8.34 -0.79
N LEU A 25 -5.65 7.19 -0.62
CA LEU A 25 -4.83 6.90 0.56
C LEU A 25 -3.74 7.96 0.77
N TYR A 26 -3.09 8.41 -0.30
CA TYR A 26 -2.00 9.38 -0.25
C TYR A 26 -2.18 10.55 -1.24
N ASN A 27 -3.30 10.61 -1.96
CA ASN A 27 -3.57 11.62 -2.99
C ASN A 27 -2.42 11.78 -4.01
N PHE A 28 -1.74 10.67 -4.34
CA PHE A 28 -0.60 10.64 -5.24
C PHE A 28 -0.89 9.76 -6.47
N ASN A 29 -0.40 10.16 -7.63
CA ASN A 29 -0.50 9.39 -8.86
C ASN A 29 0.87 8.79 -9.22
N TRP A 30 0.97 7.47 -9.20
CA TRP A 30 2.20 6.74 -9.55
C TRP A 30 2.66 7.03 -10.98
N ASN A 31 1.76 7.46 -11.86
CA ASN A 31 2.05 7.79 -13.25
C ASN A 31 2.31 9.28 -13.51
N HIS A 32 2.63 10.08 -12.49
CA HIS A 32 2.85 11.53 -12.64
C HIS A 32 3.99 11.91 -13.61
N CYS A 33 4.93 11.01 -13.89
CA CYS A 33 5.99 11.18 -14.90
C CYS A 33 5.77 10.33 -16.18
N GLY A 34 4.58 9.74 -16.36
CA GLY A 34 4.28 8.73 -17.39
C GLY A 34 3.96 7.37 -16.78
N VAL A 35 3.62 6.38 -17.62
CA VAL A 35 3.20 5.05 -17.15
C VAL A 35 4.36 4.34 -16.44
N MET A 36 4.18 4.06 -15.15
CA MET A 36 5.16 3.36 -14.33
C MET A 36 5.33 1.91 -14.81
N PRO A 37 6.57 1.40 -14.95
CA PRO A 37 6.80 -0.01 -15.27
C PRO A 37 6.13 -0.95 -14.25
N PRO A 38 5.47 -2.03 -14.69
CA PRO A 38 4.70 -2.91 -13.79
C PRO A 38 5.50 -3.49 -12.62
N GLN A 39 6.78 -3.79 -12.85
CA GLN A 39 7.67 -4.31 -11.80
C GLN A 39 7.98 -3.25 -10.73
N CYS A 40 8.18 -1.99 -11.15
CA CYS A 40 8.37 -0.87 -10.23
C CYS A 40 7.09 -0.61 -9.42
N LYS A 41 5.93 -0.56 -10.09
CA LYS A 41 4.63 -0.37 -9.44
C LYS A 41 4.33 -1.46 -8.40
N ARG A 42 4.70 -2.71 -8.69
CA ARG A 42 4.52 -3.83 -7.75
C ARG A 42 5.22 -3.57 -6.41
N HIS A 43 6.40 -2.97 -6.40
CA HIS A 43 7.11 -2.66 -5.15
C HIS A 43 6.39 -1.56 -4.34
N PHE A 44 5.88 -0.51 -4.99
CA PHE A 44 5.08 0.50 -4.30
C PHE A 44 3.75 -0.05 -3.74
N ILE A 45 3.12 -0.98 -4.44
CA ILE A 45 1.94 -1.71 -3.92
C ILE A 45 2.33 -2.52 -2.67
N GLN A 46 3.47 -3.21 -2.69
CA GLN A 46 3.95 -4.00 -1.55
C GLN A 46 4.26 -3.13 -0.34
N ASP A 47 4.92 -1.99 -0.56
CA ASP A 47 5.22 -0.98 0.45
C ASP A 47 3.95 -0.41 1.08
N THR A 48 3.00 0.02 0.25
CA THR A 48 1.68 0.49 0.72
C THR A 48 0.96 -0.59 1.54
N CYS A 49 0.96 -1.84 1.06
CA CYS A 49 0.36 -2.94 1.81
C CYS A 49 1.10 -3.21 3.13
N LEU A 50 2.43 -3.08 3.18
CA LEU A 50 3.21 -3.24 4.42
C LEU A 50 2.79 -2.17 5.42
N TYR A 51 2.76 -0.91 5.00
CA TYR A 51 2.44 0.22 5.85
C TYR A 51 1.00 0.14 6.38
N GLU A 52 0.04 -0.13 5.51
CA GLU A 52 -1.38 -0.13 5.87
C GLU A 52 -1.80 -1.42 6.61
N CYS A 53 -1.23 -2.58 6.26
CA CYS A 53 -1.75 -3.87 6.72
C CYS A 53 -0.92 -4.55 7.81
N SER A 54 0.34 -4.17 8.03
CA SER A 54 1.21 -4.88 8.98
C SER A 54 0.83 -4.59 10.43
N PRO A 55 0.52 -5.63 11.24
CA PRO A 55 0.31 -5.47 12.68
C PRO A 55 1.63 -5.33 13.46
N ASN A 56 2.77 -5.43 12.79
CA ASN A 56 4.08 -5.55 13.42
C ASN A 56 4.86 -4.23 13.46
N LEU A 57 4.26 -3.10 13.06
CA LEU A 57 4.96 -1.81 13.03
C LEU A 57 5.03 -1.11 14.39
N GLY A 58 4.38 -1.66 15.42
CA GLY A 58 4.29 -1.09 16.78
C GLY A 58 5.60 -0.54 17.37
N PRO A 59 6.74 -1.25 17.30
CA PRO A 59 8.02 -0.77 17.85
C PRO A 59 8.58 0.52 17.21
N TRP A 60 8.05 0.94 16.05
CA TRP A 60 8.52 2.09 15.29
C TRP A 60 7.45 3.19 15.15
N ILE A 61 6.34 3.08 15.89
CA ILE A 61 5.34 4.14 15.94
C ILE A 61 5.84 5.23 16.89
N GLU A 62 6.04 6.42 16.36
CA GLU A 62 6.43 7.63 17.10
C GLU A 62 5.23 8.58 17.22
N GLN A 63 5.27 9.48 18.22
CA GLN A 63 4.17 10.38 18.59
C GLN A 63 4.54 11.86 18.43
#